data_AF-A0A6M1NMF1-F1
#
_entry.id   AF-A0A6M1NMF1-F1
#
_cell.length_a   1.000
_cell.length_b   1.000
_cell.length_c   1.000
_cell.angle_alpha   90.00
_cell.angle_beta   90.00
_cell.angle_gamma   90.00
#
_symmetry.space_group_name_H-M   'P 1'
#
loop_
_entity.id
_entity.type
_entity.pdbx_description
1 polymer ?
#
loop_
_entity_poly.entity_id
_entity_poly.type
_entity_poly.pdbx_seq_one_letter_code
_entity_poly.pdbx_strand_id
1 'polypeptide(L)'
;MVNVCRSIVLFYAISCLYLPLTSQGQPGINEFYNASREMHRWYFSLSDLVLVIGAISGILGGLRIYTNWQSGRQHHIDAQVMGWFFSCLFLTLISVYLRALYGIS
;
A
#
# COMPACT_ATOMS: atom_id res chain seq x y z
N MET A 1 39.50 54.72 -6.88
CA MET A 1 38.42 53.81 -7.33
C MET A 1 38.77 52.32 -7.16
N VAL A 2 39.98 51.87 -7.46
CA VAL A 2 40.36 50.43 -7.42
C VAL A 2 40.26 49.78 -6.02
N ASN A 3 40.62 50.49 -4.94
CA ASN A 3 40.52 49.95 -3.57
C ASN A 3 39.08 49.75 -3.07
N VAL A 4 38.12 50.55 -3.55
CA VAL A 4 36.70 50.43 -3.19
C VAL A 4 36.08 49.18 -3.82
N CYS A 5 36.44 48.91 -5.07
CA CYS A 5 36.02 47.70 -5.78
C CYS A 5 36.56 46.43 -5.11
N ARG A 6 37.81 46.44 -4.64
CA ARG A 6 38.42 45.31 -3.91
C ARG A 6 37.72 45.03 -2.57
N SER A 7 37.39 46.07 -1.79
CA SER A 7 36.64 45.88 -0.52
C SER A 7 35.24 45.33 -0.72
N ILE A 8 34.53 45.74 -1.79
CA ILE A 8 33.17 45.23 -2.09
C ILE A 8 33.21 43.76 -2.48
N VAL A 9 34.17 43.35 -3.30
CA VAL A 9 34.35 41.94 -3.70
C VAL A 9 34.70 41.07 -2.50
N LEU A 10 35.54 41.57 -1.59
CA LEU A 10 35.88 40.84 -0.35
C LEU A 10 34.67 40.69 0.57
N PHE A 11 33.81 41.70 0.67
CA PHE A 11 32.59 41.63 1.50
C PHE A 11 31.57 40.60 0.95
N TYR A 12 31.38 40.55 -0.36
CA TYR A 12 30.53 39.55 -1.02
C TYR A 12 31.09 38.12 -0.89
N ALA A 13 32.41 37.95 -1.03
CA ALA A 13 33.07 36.65 -0.89
C ALA A 13 32.96 36.10 0.55
N ILE A 14 33.11 36.96 1.56
CA ILE A 14 32.98 36.60 2.97
C ILE A 14 31.53 36.23 3.32
N SER A 15 30.54 36.94 2.78
CA SER A 15 29.11 36.61 2.94
C SER A 15 28.78 35.20 2.41
N CYS A 16 29.29 34.83 1.24
CA CYS A 16 29.11 33.48 0.67
C CYS A 16 29.71 32.35 1.54
N LEU A 17 30.78 32.62 2.30
CA LEU A 17 31.42 31.64 3.18
C LEU A 17 30.62 31.32 4.45
N TYR A 18 29.69 32.18 4.86
CA TYR A 18 28.83 31.95 6.03
C TYR A 18 27.50 31.26 5.68
N LEU A 19 27.15 31.10 4.39
CA LEU A 19 25.90 30.46 3.98
C LEU A 19 25.80 28.92 4.21
N PRO A 20 26.86 28.10 4.24
CA PRO A 20 26.66 26.64 4.22
C PRO A 20 26.43 26.01 5.61
N LEU A 21 26.28 26.76 6.71
CA LEU A 21 26.16 26.18 8.06
C LEU A 21 24.79 25.58 8.41
N THR A 22 23.80 25.61 7.51
CA THR A 22 22.53 24.91 7.71
C THR A 22 22.34 23.82 6.68
N SER A 23 23.23 22.82 6.66
CA SER A 23 22.93 21.53 6.03
C SER A 23 21.91 20.76 6.89
N GLN A 24 20.67 21.24 6.94
CA GLN A 24 19.55 20.40 7.35
C GLN A 24 19.48 19.28 6.31
N GLY A 25 19.66 18.02 6.73
CA GLY A 25 19.57 16.86 5.84
C GLY A 25 18.30 16.93 4.99
N GLN A 26 18.37 16.41 3.77
CA GLN A 26 17.35 16.58 2.72
C GLN A 26 15.92 16.63 3.29
N PRO A 27 15.25 17.80 3.27
CA PRO A 27 13.92 17.92 3.86
C PRO A 27 12.97 17.00 3.10
N GLY A 28 12.45 15.98 3.78
CA GLY A 28 11.51 15.01 3.19
C GLY A 28 11.85 13.54 3.40
N ILE A 29 13.08 13.18 3.79
CA ILE A 29 13.42 11.76 4.08
C ILE A 29 12.63 11.25 5.29
N ASN A 30 12.59 12.03 6.38
CA ASN A 30 11.85 11.68 7.58
C ASN A 30 10.33 11.55 7.29
N GLU A 31 9.80 12.43 6.44
CA GLU A 31 8.38 12.39 6.08
C GLU A 31 8.04 11.24 5.14
N PHE A 32 8.98 10.86 4.26
CA PHE A 32 8.84 9.66 3.45
C PHE A 32 8.83 8.39 4.32
N TYR A 33 9.67 8.31 5.36
CA TYR A 33 9.64 7.19 6.31
C TYR A 33 8.34 7.15 7.12
N ASN A 34 7.82 8.32 7.52
CA ASN A 34 6.52 8.42 8.19
C ASN A 34 5.37 7.96 7.29
N ALA A 35 5.33 8.43 6.04
CA ALA A 35 4.35 7.98 5.05
C ALA A 35 4.45 6.47 4.79
N SER A 36 5.66 5.94 4.69
CA SER A 36 5.90 4.50 4.46
C SER A 36 5.37 3.64 5.62
N ARG A 37 5.59 4.06 6.87
CA ARG A 37 5.04 3.37 8.07
C ARG A 37 3.52 3.40 8.09
N GLU A 38 2.94 4.55 7.73
CA GLU A 38 1.49 4.69 7.69
C GLU A 38 0.89 3.80 6.59
N MET A 39 1.46 3.78 5.38
CA MET A 39 1.03 2.88 4.31
C MET A 39 1.07 1.41 4.75
N HIS A 40 2.13 1.00 5.43
CA HIS A 40 2.24 -0.36 5.97
C HIS A 40 1.06 -0.69 6.91
N ARG A 41 0.68 0.22 7.82
CA ARG A 41 -0.50 0.09 8.70
C ARG A 41 -1.80 -0.07 7.91
N TRP A 42 -1.99 0.70 6.83
CA TRP A 42 -3.17 0.57 5.96
C TRP A 42 -3.22 -0.78 5.26
N TYR A 43 -2.08 -1.28 4.75
CA TYR A 43 -2.03 -2.59 4.07
C TYR A 43 -2.39 -3.75 4.99
N PHE A 44 -1.95 -3.72 6.25
CA PHE A 44 -2.39 -4.69 7.26
C PHE A 44 -3.90 -4.69 7.45
N SER A 45 -4.46 -3.52 7.74
CA SER A 45 -5.89 -3.38 8.02
C SER A 45 -6.74 -3.79 6.80
N LEU A 46 -6.28 -3.48 5.58
CA LEU A 46 -6.94 -3.90 4.35
C LEU A 46 -6.85 -5.41 4.13
N SER A 47 -5.71 -6.03 4.42
CA SER A 47 -5.52 -7.47 4.24
C SER A 47 -6.47 -8.27 5.15
N ASP A 48 -6.63 -7.86 6.40
CA ASP A 48 -7.56 -8.49 7.34
C ASP A 48 -9.03 -8.27 6.91
N LEU A 49 -9.37 -7.08 6.43
CA LEU A 49 -10.71 -6.78 5.89
C LEU A 49 -11.05 -7.70 4.70
N VAL A 50 -10.12 -7.85 3.74
CA VAL A 50 -10.32 -8.70 2.57
C VAL A 50 -10.45 -10.18 2.97
N LEU A 51 -9.70 -10.63 3.98
CA LEU A 51 -9.84 -11.97 4.57
C LEU A 51 -11.25 -12.21 5.12
N VAL A 52 -11.79 -11.26 5.88
CA VAL A 52 -13.14 -11.34 6.44
C VAL A 52 -14.19 -11.37 5.34
N ILE A 53 -14.06 -10.52 4.32
CA ILE A 53 -14.97 -10.50 3.17
C ILE A 53 -14.91 -11.83 2.41
N GLY A 54 -13.71 -12.37 2.18
CA GLY A 54 -13.50 -13.67 1.53
C GLY A 54 -14.13 -14.83 2.31
N ALA A 55 -14.06 -14.79 3.65
CA ALA A 55 -14.72 -15.77 4.50
C ALA A 55 -16.25 -15.69 4.42
N ILE A 56 -16.82 -14.48 4.50
CA ILE A 56 -18.27 -14.25 4.38
C ILE A 56 -18.76 -14.69 3.00
N SER A 57 -18.07 -14.27 1.95
CA SER A 57 -18.44 -14.66 0.59
C SER A 57 -18.38 -16.18 0.49
N GLY A 58 -17.28 -16.84 0.87
CA GLY A 58 -17.13 -18.30 0.86
C GLY A 58 -18.30 -19.06 1.51
N ILE A 59 -18.78 -18.61 2.67
CA ILE A 59 -19.96 -19.19 3.34
C ILE A 59 -21.23 -19.05 2.48
N LEU A 60 -21.48 -17.87 1.89
CA LEU A 60 -22.61 -17.64 1.00
C LEU A 60 -22.55 -18.53 -0.26
N GLY A 61 -21.35 -18.79 -0.77
CA GLY A 61 -21.10 -19.74 -1.86
C GLY A 61 -21.44 -21.17 -1.52
N GLY A 62 -20.94 -21.64 -0.39
CA GLY A 62 -21.24 -22.96 0.14
C GLY A 62 -22.74 -23.16 0.32
N LEU A 63 -23.43 -22.14 0.84
CA LEU A 63 -24.89 -22.17 0.95
C LEU A 63 -25.57 -22.32 -0.42
N ARG A 64 -25.14 -21.55 -1.43
CA ARG A 64 -25.66 -21.68 -2.80
C ARG A 64 -25.44 -23.08 -3.37
N ILE A 65 -24.26 -23.65 -3.21
CA ILE A 65 -23.95 -25.01 -3.69
C ILE A 65 -24.84 -26.04 -2.99
N TYR A 66 -24.98 -25.93 -1.68
CA TYR A 66 -25.87 -26.79 -0.90
C TYR A 66 -27.31 -26.71 -1.39
N THR A 67 -27.84 -25.49 -1.57
CA THR A 67 -29.23 -25.32 -2.06
C THR A 67 -29.42 -25.91 -3.46
N ASN A 68 -28.42 -25.81 -4.34
CA ASN A 68 -28.48 -26.40 -5.68
C ASN A 68 -28.52 -27.93 -5.59
N TRP A 69 -27.68 -28.54 -4.76
CA TRP A 69 -27.66 -30.00 -4.57
C TRP A 69 -28.94 -30.54 -3.93
N GLN A 70 -29.59 -29.77 -3.06
CA GLN A 70 -30.87 -30.15 -2.45
C GLN A 70 -32.07 -29.99 -3.39
N SER A 71 -31.95 -29.21 -4.47
CA SER A 71 -33.07 -28.91 -5.38
C SER A 71 -33.43 -30.05 -6.36
N GLY A 72 -32.67 -31.15 -6.36
CA GLY A 72 -32.97 -32.35 -7.16
C GLY A 72 -32.80 -32.21 -8.68
N ARG A 73 -32.60 -31.00 -9.20
CA ARG A 73 -32.24 -30.72 -10.60
C ARG A 73 -30.73 -30.57 -10.72
N GLN A 74 -30.02 -31.69 -10.58
CA GLN A 74 -28.62 -31.76 -10.98
C GLN A 74 -28.54 -31.50 -12.49
N HIS A 75 -27.51 -30.80 -12.95
CA HIS A 75 -27.30 -30.21 -14.29
C HIS A 75 -27.78 -28.75 -14.25
N HIS A 76 -26.97 -27.77 -13.84
CA HIS A 76 -25.59 -27.52 -14.19
C HIS A 76 -24.93 -26.81 -13.00
N ILE A 77 -23.69 -27.15 -12.62
CA ILE A 77 -22.89 -26.18 -11.85
C ILE A 77 -22.66 -25.05 -12.85
N ASP A 78 -23.55 -24.06 -12.80
CA ASP A 78 -23.58 -22.98 -13.77
C ASP A 78 -22.23 -22.26 -13.74
N ALA A 79 -21.79 -21.80 -14.91
CA ALA A 79 -20.56 -21.00 -15.03
C ALA A 79 -20.53 -19.83 -14.03
N GLN A 80 -21.70 -19.36 -13.60
CA GLN A 80 -21.87 -18.37 -12.55
C GLN A 80 -21.36 -18.83 -11.17
N VAL A 81 -21.61 -20.08 -10.76
CA VAL A 81 -21.13 -20.62 -9.47
C VAL A 81 -19.61 -20.76 -9.49
N MET A 82 -19.05 -21.25 -10.60
CA MET A 82 -17.60 -21.36 -10.80
C MET A 82 -16.92 -19.99 -10.83
N GLY A 83 -17.49 -19.01 -11.54
CA GLY A 83 -16.97 -17.65 -11.59
C GLY A 83 -17.03 -16.94 -10.24
N TRP A 84 -18.10 -17.16 -9.49
CA TRP A 84 -18.23 -16.64 -8.13
C TRP A 84 -17.23 -17.31 -7.17
N PHE A 85 -17.00 -18.62 -7.29
CA PHE A 85 -15.97 -19.34 -6.51
C PHE A 85 -14.56 -18.82 -6.80
N PHE A 86 -14.21 -18.65 -8.07
CA PHE A 86 -12.91 -18.10 -8.48
C PHE A 86 -12.70 -16.66 -7.99
N SER A 87 -13.77 -15.86 -7.95
CA SER A 87 -13.73 -14.50 -7.38
C SER A 87 -13.41 -14.51 -5.89
N CYS A 88 -14.02 -15.42 -5.11
CA CYS A 88 -13.75 -15.54 -3.67
C CYS A 88 -12.33 -16.06 -3.40
N LEU A 89 -11.88 -17.01 -4.21
CA LEU A 89 -10.52 -17.54 -4.15
C LEU A 89 -9.51 -16.44 -4.45
N PHE A 90 -9.74 -15.63 -5.49
CA PHE A 90 -8.89 -14.51 -5.84
C PHE A 90 -8.77 -13.47 -4.70
N LEU A 91 -9.89 -13.10 -4.08
CA LEU A 91 -9.88 -12.18 -2.93
C LEU A 91 -9.05 -12.74 -1.76
N THR A 92 -9.22 -14.02 -1.46
CA THR A 92 -8.48 -14.69 -0.38
C THR A 92 -6.98 -14.85 -0.72
N LEU A 93 -6.63 -15.02 -2.00
CA LEU A 93 -5.24 -15.04 -2.42
C LEU A 93 -4.59 -13.65 -2.35
N ILE A 94 -5.34 -12.58 -2.65
CA ILE A 94 -4.83 -11.21 -2.52
C ILE A 94 -4.47 -10.88 -1.08
N SER A 95 -5.27 -11.29 -0.09
CA SER A 95 -4.94 -11.02 1.32
C SER A 95 -3.66 -11.73 1.75
N VAL A 96 -3.45 -12.98 1.31
CA VAL A 96 -2.21 -13.73 1.56
C VAL A 96 -1.02 -13.12 0.81
N TYR A 97 -1.22 -12.69 -0.44
CA TYR A 97 -0.19 -12.05 -1.24
C TYR A 97 0.27 -10.71 -0.65
N LEU A 98 -0.66 -9.86 -0.22
CA LEU A 98 -0.36 -8.59 0.46
C LEU A 98 0.43 -8.86 1.75
N ARG A 99 -0.01 -9.81 2.57
CA ARG A 99 0.71 -10.25 3.77
C ARG A 99 2.14 -10.75 3.46
N ALA A 100 2.30 -11.53 2.39
CA ALA A 100 3.60 -12.05 1.96
C ALA A 100 4.56 -10.95 1.46
N LEU A 101 4.07 -9.98 0.67
CA LEU A 101 4.89 -8.86 0.18
C LEU A 101 5.44 -7.99 1.31
N TYR A 102 4.64 -7.79 2.35
CA TYR A 102 5.00 -6.94 3.48
C TYR A 102 5.67 -7.72 4.62
N GLY A 103 5.95 -9.00 4.41
CA GLY A 103 6.78 -9.82 5.31
C GLY A 103 6.06 -10.29 6.58
N ILE A 104 4.74 -10.42 6.52
CA ILE A 104 3.93 -10.75 7.71
C ILE A 104 3.25 -12.09 7.44
N SER A 105 3.87 -13.15 7.93
CA SER A 105 3.26 -14.48 7.95
C SER A 105 2.48 -14.64 9.24
#